data_AF-A0A377Q4J5-F1
#
_entry.id   AF-A0A377Q4J5-F1
#
_cell.length_a   1.000
_cell.length_b   1.000
_cell.length_c   1.000
_cell.angle_alpha   90.00
_cell.angle_beta   90.00
_cell.angle_gamma   90.00
#
_symmetry.space_group_name_H-M   'P 1'
#
loop_
_entity.id
_entity.type
_entity.pdbx_description
1 polymer ?
#
loop_
_entity_poly.entity_id
_entity_poly.type
_entity_poly.pdbx_seq_one_letter_code
_entity_poly.pdbx_strand_id
1 'polypeptide(L)'
;MKSRMLVVLVMSALLCACGKSREEELKEQHSKGAELVEDKAAMAKGLGDALQKDGKDAARSLTQGIGGVVKGMAQGVDSLEADFKIQLSDSAKSQQLKAERAVLQEKNAEGQKGLKVYVQSAQAFKGKLQLRASDDKGSEIGRSQKVEQNLAADDAAYIDFRFDAATPLSRVAQFTIYTVQ
;
A
#
# COMPACT_ATOMS: atom_id res chain seq x y z
N MET A 1 10.46 -86.74 28.46
CA MET A 1 10.18 -86.45 27.03
C MET A 1 9.47 -85.11 26.92
N LYS A 2 10.11 -84.14 26.24
CA LYS A 2 9.48 -83.16 25.33
C LYS A 2 8.50 -82.18 26.00
N SER A 3 8.90 -81.14 26.73
CA SER A 3 9.64 -79.95 26.26
C SER A 3 9.29 -79.46 24.84
N ARG A 4 8.03 -79.58 24.41
CA ARG A 4 7.54 -79.02 23.12
C ARG A 4 6.14 -78.39 23.20
N MET A 5 5.68 -78.00 24.39
CA MET A 5 4.32 -77.48 24.58
C MET A 5 4.30 -76.13 25.31
N LEU A 6 5.30 -75.28 25.05
CA LEU A 6 5.34 -73.92 25.60
C LEU A 6 5.97 -72.89 24.65
N VAL A 7 5.92 -73.14 23.33
CA VAL A 7 6.44 -72.20 22.32
C VAL A 7 5.35 -71.74 21.34
N VAL A 8 4.17 -72.37 21.35
CA VAL A 8 3.11 -72.07 20.37
C VAL A 8 2.18 -70.94 20.84
N LEU A 9 2.14 -70.59 22.13
CA LEU A 9 1.14 -69.65 22.65
C LEU A 9 1.62 -68.19 22.81
N VAL A 10 2.89 -67.89 22.53
CA VAL A 10 3.43 -66.51 22.60
C VAL A 10 3.52 -65.86 21.21
N MET A 11 3.25 -66.60 20.13
CA MET A 11 3.29 -66.07 18.76
C MET A 11 1.91 -65.69 18.17
N SER A 12 0.87 -65.59 18.99
CA SER A 12 -0.49 -65.21 18.54
C SER A 12 -0.98 -63.88 19.12
N ALA A 13 -0.15 -63.14 19.86
CA ALA A 13 -0.50 -61.85 20.47
C ALA A 13 0.12 -60.63 19.77
N LEU A 14 0.50 -60.75 18.49
CA LEU A 14 1.06 -59.65 17.68
C LEU A 14 0.17 -59.22 16.49
N LEU A 15 -1.08 -59.68 16.42
CA LEU A 15 -2.01 -59.33 15.33
C LEU A 15 -3.08 -58.28 15.71
N CYS A 16 -2.96 -57.61 16.86
CA CYS A 16 -3.74 -56.39 17.14
C CYS A 16 -2.92 -55.14 16.90
N ALA A 17 -2.31 -55.03 15.72
CA ALA A 17 -1.97 -53.74 15.15
C ALA A 17 -3.26 -53.11 14.60
N CYS A 18 -4.03 -52.41 15.45
CA CYS A 18 -4.96 -51.38 14.97
C CYS A 18 -4.16 -50.14 14.51
N GLY A 19 -3.22 -50.35 13.59
CA GLY A 19 -2.57 -49.28 12.84
C GLY A 19 -3.35 -49.14 11.55
N LYS A 20 -3.94 -47.96 11.33
CA LYS A 20 -4.38 -47.55 9.98
C LYS A 20 -3.27 -47.92 8.99
N SER A 21 -3.62 -48.46 7.83
CA SER A 21 -2.60 -48.82 6.85
C SER A 21 -1.77 -47.58 6.53
N ARG A 22 -0.46 -47.75 6.31
CA ARG A 22 0.47 -46.65 5.97
C ARG A 22 -0.03 -45.80 4.79
N GLU A 23 -0.90 -46.34 3.94
CA GLU A 23 -1.59 -45.63 2.86
C GLU A 23 -2.72 -44.69 3.33
N GLU A 24 -3.45 -45.02 4.39
CA GLU A 24 -4.44 -44.11 5.01
C GLU A 24 -3.76 -42.93 5.72
N GLU A 25 -2.63 -43.16 6.38
CA GLU A 25 -1.87 -42.11 7.06
C GLU A 25 -1.19 -41.17 6.06
N LEU A 26 -0.67 -41.69 4.94
CA LEU A 26 -0.17 -40.88 3.83
C LEU A 26 -1.29 -40.08 3.15
N LYS A 27 -2.48 -40.66 2.96
CA LYS A 27 -3.63 -39.93 2.42
C LYS A 27 -4.12 -38.84 3.37
N GLU A 28 -4.14 -39.09 4.69
CA GLU A 28 -4.55 -38.11 5.71
C GLU A 28 -3.50 -36.99 5.86
N GLN A 29 -2.21 -37.28 5.71
CA GLN A 29 -1.15 -36.27 5.68
C GLN A 29 -1.13 -35.48 4.37
N HIS A 30 -1.41 -36.12 3.23
CA HIS A 30 -1.55 -35.43 1.95
C HIS A 30 -2.81 -34.56 1.91
N SER A 31 -3.92 -35.00 2.50
CA SER A 31 -5.14 -34.20 2.58
C SER A 31 -4.94 -33.00 3.51
N LYS A 32 -4.35 -33.19 4.70
CA LYS A 32 -4.00 -32.09 5.60
C LYS A 32 -2.95 -31.15 5.00
N GLY A 33 -1.98 -31.69 4.27
CA GLY A 33 -0.96 -30.90 3.56
C GLY A 33 -1.57 -30.09 2.41
N ALA A 34 -2.47 -30.67 1.63
CA ALA A 34 -3.20 -29.98 0.58
C ALA A 34 -4.13 -28.89 1.14
N GLU A 35 -4.85 -29.19 2.22
CA GLU A 35 -5.73 -28.25 2.93
C GLU A 35 -4.93 -27.08 3.53
N LEU A 36 -3.76 -27.34 4.14
CA LEU A 36 -2.88 -26.28 4.64
C LEU A 36 -2.26 -25.42 3.53
N VAL A 37 -2.02 -25.98 2.34
CA VAL A 37 -1.54 -25.24 1.16
C VAL A 37 -2.67 -24.42 0.56
N GLU A 38 -3.87 -24.97 0.50
CA GLU A 38 -5.08 -24.29 0.04
C GLU A 38 -5.46 -23.15 0.98
N ASP A 39 -5.41 -23.35 2.30
CA ASP A 39 -5.63 -22.32 3.31
C ASP A 39 -4.59 -21.21 3.23
N LYS A 40 -3.30 -21.55 3.08
CA LYS A 40 -2.25 -20.53 2.90
C LYS A 40 -2.43 -19.77 1.59
N ALA A 41 -2.81 -20.44 0.52
CA ALA A 41 -3.10 -19.80 -0.76
C ALA A 41 -4.34 -18.90 -0.67
N ALA A 42 -5.39 -19.35 0.04
CA ALA A 42 -6.61 -18.60 0.28
C ALA A 42 -6.38 -17.39 1.20
N MET A 43 -5.53 -17.51 2.23
CA MET A 43 -5.11 -16.39 3.08
C MET A 43 -4.21 -15.40 2.34
N ALA A 44 -3.24 -15.88 1.56
CA ALA A 44 -2.39 -15.02 0.73
C ALA A 44 -3.20 -14.30 -0.35
N LYS A 45 -4.17 -15.00 -0.97
CA LYS A 45 -5.11 -14.42 -1.91
C LYS A 45 -6.07 -13.45 -1.24
N GLY A 46 -6.59 -13.76 -0.06
CA GLY A 46 -7.48 -12.87 0.70
C GLY A 46 -6.78 -11.58 1.15
N LEU A 47 -5.54 -11.68 1.61
CA LEU A 47 -4.71 -10.52 1.97
C LEU A 47 -4.29 -9.73 0.72
N GLY A 48 -3.94 -10.42 -0.36
CA GLY A 48 -3.61 -9.81 -1.65
C GLY A 48 -4.79 -9.08 -2.28
N ASP A 49 -5.98 -9.69 -2.26
CA ASP A 49 -7.22 -9.12 -2.78
C ASP A 49 -7.67 -7.92 -1.92
N ALA A 50 -7.49 -7.98 -0.59
CA ALA A 50 -7.78 -6.85 0.31
C ALA A 50 -6.83 -5.66 0.06
N LEU A 51 -5.52 -5.90 -0.02
CA LEU A 51 -4.53 -4.86 -0.34
C LEU A 51 -4.74 -4.30 -1.75
N GLN A 52 -5.03 -5.15 -2.74
CA GLN A 52 -5.28 -4.73 -4.11
C GLN A 52 -6.60 -3.95 -4.24
N LYS A 53 -7.64 -4.32 -3.48
CA LYS A 53 -8.92 -3.62 -3.43
C LYS A 53 -8.77 -2.25 -2.78
N ASP A 54 -8.13 -2.17 -1.61
CA ASP A 54 -7.88 -0.90 -0.92
C ASP A 54 -6.99 0.04 -1.75
N GLY A 55 -5.97 -0.50 -2.42
CA GLY A 55 -5.13 0.26 -3.35
C GLY A 55 -5.88 0.77 -4.58
N LYS A 56 -6.74 -0.07 -5.19
CA LYS A 56 -7.58 0.32 -6.33
C LYS A 56 -8.66 1.33 -5.95
N ASP A 57 -9.30 1.18 -4.79
CA ASP A 57 -10.38 2.04 -4.35
C ASP A 57 -9.84 3.41 -3.88
N ALA A 58 -8.66 3.44 -3.26
CA ALA A 58 -7.94 4.69 -2.97
C ALA A 58 -7.55 5.43 -4.26
N ALA A 59 -7.07 4.71 -5.28
CA ALA A 59 -6.74 5.31 -6.57
C ALA A 59 -8.00 5.85 -7.29
N ARG A 60 -9.08 5.06 -7.34
CA ARG A 60 -10.34 5.42 -8.02
C ARG A 60 -11.06 6.61 -7.37
N SER A 61 -11.09 6.67 -6.04
CA SER A 61 -11.77 7.76 -5.32
C SER A 61 -11.12 9.14 -5.55
N LEU A 62 -9.84 9.17 -5.90
CA LEU A 62 -9.10 10.40 -6.20
C LEU A 62 -9.24 10.81 -7.68
N THR A 63 -9.31 9.83 -8.59
CA THR A 63 -9.56 10.06 -10.02
C THR A 63 -10.94 10.67 -10.30
N GLN A 64 -11.94 10.38 -9.47
CA GLN A 64 -13.28 10.99 -9.62
C GLN A 64 -13.39 12.39 -9.01
N GLY A 65 -12.52 12.76 -8.07
CA GLY A 65 -12.54 14.05 -7.37
C GLY A 65 -11.74 15.17 -8.02
N ILE A 66 -10.82 14.85 -8.94
CA ILE A 66 -9.93 15.81 -9.62
C ILE A 66 -10.07 15.53 -11.12
N GLY A 67 -10.54 16.51 -11.90
CA GLY A 67 -10.94 16.38 -13.31
C GLY A 67 -9.83 16.03 -14.31
N GLY A 68 -9.16 14.91 -14.11
CA GLY A 68 -8.18 14.29 -15.00
C GLY A 68 -8.78 13.06 -15.66
N VAL A 69 -9.06 13.17 -16.95
CA VAL A 69 -9.48 12.07 -17.82
C VAL A 69 -8.39 10.98 -17.87
N VAL A 70 -8.70 9.76 -17.43
CA VAL A 70 -7.78 8.62 -17.58
C VAL A 70 -7.98 8.03 -18.97
N LYS A 71 -7.15 8.46 -19.92
CA LYS A 71 -7.01 7.79 -21.22
C LYS A 71 -5.95 6.69 -21.07
N GLY A 72 -6.36 5.52 -20.57
CA GLY A 72 -5.37 4.46 -20.30
C GLY A 72 -5.94 3.18 -19.71
N MET A 73 -7.02 2.66 -20.27
CA MET A 73 -7.59 1.36 -19.90
C MET A 73 -7.00 0.26 -20.81
N ALA A 74 -5.68 0.11 -20.85
CA ALA A 74 -5.03 -1.04 -21.49
C ALA A 74 -3.57 -1.17 -21.04
N GLN A 75 -3.32 -2.25 -20.27
CA GLN A 75 -2.02 -2.90 -20.08
C GLN A 75 -0.98 -2.18 -19.19
N GLY A 76 -0.59 -2.87 -18.12
CA GLY A 76 0.66 -2.60 -17.40
C GLY A 76 0.46 -1.76 -16.15
N VAL A 77 0.54 -2.43 -15.00
CA VAL A 77 0.74 -1.79 -13.71
C VAL A 77 2.14 -1.17 -13.67
N ASP A 78 2.22 0.14 -13.83
CA ASP A 78 3.30 0.91 -13.24
C ASP A 78 2.77 2.32 -13.01
N SER A 79 2.57 2.65 -11.73
CA SER A 79 2.21 3.97 -11.20
C SER A 79 1.06 4.66 -11.94
N LEU A 80 -0.13 4.63 -11.34
CA LEU A 80 -1.18 5.58 -11.70
C LEU A 80 -0.68 6.99 -11.37
N GLU A 81 0.06 7.59 -12.31
CA GLU A 81 0.32 9.02 -12.39
C GLU A 81 -1.04 9.68 -12.66
N ALA A 82 -1.84 9.79 -11.61
CA ALA A 82 -2.93 10.74 -11.64
C ALA A 82 -2.27 12.11 -11.81
N ASP A 83 -2.61 12.81 -12.89
CA ASP A 83 -2.26 14.20 -13.12
C ASP A 83 -2.95 15.07 -12.06
N PHE A 84 -2.46 15.00 -10.83
CA PHE A 84 -2.80 15.92 -9.76
C PHE A 84 -2.26 17.28 -10.17
N LYS A 85 -3.13 18.15 -10.70
CA LYS A 85 -2.76 19.55 -10.95
C LYS A 85 -2.46 20.21 -9.60
N ILE A 86 -1.18 20.34 -9.26
CA ILE A 86 -0.74 21.04 -8.05
C ILE A 86 -0.76 22.53 -8.33
N GLN A 87 -1.51 23.29 -7.53
CA GLN A 87 -1.48 24.74 -7.61
C GLN A 87 -0.38 25.31 -6.72
N LEU A 88 0.06 26.51 -7.07
CA LEU A 88 0.97 27.30 -6.24
C LEU A 88 0.21 28.50 -5.70
N SER A 89 0.33 28.72 -4.40
CA SER A 89 -0.07 29.99 -3.80
C SER A 89 0.83 31.13 -4.28
N ASP A 90 0.39 32.37 -4.08
CA ASP A 90 1.20 33.54 -4.44
C ASP A 90 2.53 33.58 -3.68
N SER A 91 2.54 33.07 -2.44
CA SER A 91 3.75 32.90 -1.63
C SER A 91 4.79 31.98 -2.31
N ALA A 92 4.35 30.89 -2.94
CA ALA A 92 5.23 29.97 -3.65
C ALA A 92 5.63 30.49 -5.04
N LYS A 93 4.70 31.11 -5.78
CA LYS A 93 4.98 31.74 -7.08
C LYS A 93 6.02 32.86 -6.96
N SER A 94 5.95 33.66 -5.90
CA SER A 94 6.94 34.73 -5.62
C SER A 94 8.36 34.20 -5.45
N GLN A 95 8.51 32.93 -5.07
CA GLN A 95 9.79 32.23 -4.94
C GLN A 95 10.21 31.51 -6.23
N GLN A 96 9.50 31.73 -7.34
CA GLN A 96 9.72 31.10 -8.65
C GLN A 96 9.72 29.57 -8.60
N LEU A 97 8.89 29.00 -7.72
CA LEU A 97 8.67 27.57 -7.66
C LEU A 97 7.72 27.12 -8.77
N LYS A 98 7.84 25.86 -9.19
CA LYS A 98 6.92 25.15 -10.09
C LYS A 98 6.64 23.75 -9.54
N ALA A 99 5.43 23.25 -9.73
CA ALA A 99 5.06 21.89 -9.35
C ALA A 99 4.01 21.35 -10.33
N GLU A 100 4.35 20.26 -11.02
CA GLU A 100 3.52 19.73 -12.10
C GLU A 100 3.16 18.25 -11.93
N ARG A 101 3.97 17.51 -11.15
CA ARG A 101 3.78 16.07 -10.93
C ARG A 101 3.63 15.77 -9.46
N ALA A 102 2.71 14.89 -9.13
CA ALA A 102 2.60 14.37 -7.78
C ALA A 102 2.21 12.89 -7.80
N VAL A 103 2.71 12.15 -6.81
CA VAL A 103 2.47 10.72 -6.65
C VAL A 103 1.89 10.50 -5.26
N LEU A 104 0.77 9.79 -5.19
CA LEU A 104 0.21 9.37 -3.90
C LEU A 104 1.15 8.38 -3.23
N GLN A 105 1.36 8.55 -1.93
CA GLN A 105 2.12 7.60 -1.12
C GLN A 105 1.18 6.80 -0.23
N GLU A 106 1.54 5.53 -0.05
CA GLU A 106 0.90 4.66 0.92
C GLU A 106 1.03 5.23 2.34
N LYS A 107 0.15 4.72 3.21
CA LYS A 107 0.20 5.05 4.64
C LYS A 107 1.56 4.64 5.20
N ASN A 108 2.18 5.51 5.99
CA ASN A 108 3.34 5.12 6.80
C ASN A 108 2.92 4.31 8.04
N ALA A 109 3.87 3.96 8.91
CA ALA A 109 3.62 3.22 10.14
C ALA A 109 2.64 3.94 11.08
N GLU A 110 2.59 5.27 11.01
CA GLU A 110 1.70 6.14 11.78
C GLU A 110 0.30 6.28 11.12
N GLY A 111 0.04 5.60 10.02
CA GLY A 111 -1.24 5.65 9.30
C GLY A 111 -1.44 6.90 8.43
N GLN A 112 -0.41 7.75 8.32
CA GLN A 112 -0.46 9.00 7.56
C GLN A 112 -0.31 8.73 6.06
N LYS A 113 -1.29 9.21 5.30
CA LYS A 113 -1.20 9.23 3.83
C LYS A 113 -0.29 10.38 3.38
N GLY A 114 0.39 10.18 2.26
CA GLY A 114 1.32 11.16 1.72
C GLY A 114 1.09 11.52 0.26
N LEU A 115 1.67 12.64 -0.14
CA LEU A 115 1.79 13.04 -1.53
C LEU A 115 3.25 13.46 -1.77
N LYS A 116 3.92 12.79 -2.71
CA LYS A 116 5.27 13.13 -3.15
C LYS A 116 5.17 14.05 -4.36
N VAL A 117 5.59 15.29 -4.23
CA VAL A 117 5.40 16.31 -5.29
C VAL A 117 6.75 16.68 -5.90
N TYR A 118 6.85 16.68 -7.22
CA TYR A 118 8.03 17.17 -7.93
C TYR A 118 7.98 18.69 -7.97
N VAL A 119 8.93 19.32 -7.28
CA VAL A 119 9.04 20.77 -7.17
C VAL A 119 10.34 21.23 -7.83
N GLN A 120 10.22 22.20 -8.73
CA GLN A 120 11.35 22.86 -9.38
C GLN A 120 11.48 24.29 -8.83
N SER A 121 12.69 24.80 -8.79
CA SER A 121 12.99 26.16 -8.34
C SER A 121 13.84 26.88 -9.37
N ALA A 122 13.35 27.99 -9.94
CA ALA A 122 14.12 28.76 -10.92
C ALA A 122 15.21 29.64 -10.25
N GLN A 123 15.07 29.91 -8.96
CA GLN A 123 16.06 30.61 -8.13
C GLN A 123 16.38 29.79 -6.88
N ALA A 124 17.45 30.14 -6.16
CA ALA A 124 17.73 29.46 -4.89
C ALA A 124 16.58 29.67 -3.89
N PHE A 125 16.11 28.59 -3.29
CA PHE A 125 15.05 28.60 -2.29
C PHE A 125 15.51 27.92 -1.02
N LYS A 126 15.45 28.65 0.10
CA LYS A 126 15.67 28.09 1.43
C LYS A 126 14.52 28.48 2.35
N GLY A 127 13.75 27.49 2.77
CA GLY A 127 12.57 27.74 3.58
C GLY A 127 11.73 26.49 3.78
N LYS A 128 10.52 26.66 4.30
CA LYS A 128 9.58 25.55 4.50
C LYS A 128 8.47 25.60 3.48
N LEU A 129 8.11 24.43 2.97
CA LEU A 129 6.94 24.23 2.14
C LEU A 129 5.86 23.51 2.92
N GLN A 130 4.61 23.83 2.62
CA GLN A 130 3.45 23.11 3.14
C GLN A 130 2.45 22.92 2.00
N LEU A 131 2.01 21.68 1.82
CA LEU A 131 0.89 21.36 0.95
C LEU A 131 -0.42 21.46 1.73
N ARG A 132 -1.40 22.17 1.17
CA ARG A 132 -2.76 22.28 1.71
C ARG A 132 -3.75 21.68 0.73
N ALA A 133 -4.78 21.04 1.27
CA ALA A 133 -5.78 20.32 0.53
C ALA A 133 -7.15 20.95 0.73
N SER A 134 -7.85 21.25 -0.36
CA SER A 134 -9.19 21.83 -0.36
C SER A 134 -10.19 20.93 -1.04
N ASP A 135 -11.45 20.98 -0.59
CA ASP A 135 -12.57 20.29 -1.23
C ASP A 135 -13.07 21.04 -2.47
N ASP A 136 -14.12 20.50 -3.11
CA ASP A 136 -14.77 21.04 -4.31
C ASP A 136 -15.41 22.42 -4.10
N LYS A 137 -15.68 22.79 -2.84
CA LYS A 137 -16.18 24.11 -2.44
C LYS A 137 -15.04 25.09 -2.11
N GLY A 138 -13.79 24.66 -2.25
CA GLY A 138 -12.60 25.45 -1.91
C GLY A 138 -12.31 25.54 -0.42
N SER A 139 -13.05 24.82 0.43
CA SER A 139 -12.80 24.79 1.87
C SER A 139 -11.57 23.94 2.16
N GLU A 140 -10.66 24.43 2.99
CA GLU A 140 -9.50 23.66 3.40
C GLU A 140 -9.93 22.49 4.30
N ILE A 141 -9.56 21.28 3.90
CA ILE A 141 -9.90 20.03 4.62
C ILE A 141 -8.66 19.28 5.11
N GLY A 142 -7.47 19.82 4.86
CA GLY A 142 -6.22 19.23 5.32
C GLY A 142 -5.00 20.11 5.09
N ARG A 143 -4.00 19.96 5.97
CA ARG A 143 -2.67 20.52 5.81
C ARG A 143 -1.62 19.46 6.12
N SER A 144 -0.56 19.46 5.34
CA SER A 144 0.60 18.60 5.60
C SER A 144 1.51 19.19 6.67
N GLN A 145 2.48 18.40 7.15
CA GLN A 145 3.60 18.97 7.89
C GLN A 145 4.35 20.01 7.05
N LYS A 146 5.00 20.94 7.73
CA LYS A 146 5.98 21.83 7.11
C LYS A 146 7.25 21.04 6.81
N VAL A 147 7.72 21.09 5.58
CA VAL A 147 8.95 20.41 5.15
C VAL A 147 9.99 21.45 4.82
N GLU A 148 11.13 21.44 5.52
CA GLU A 148 12.26 22.31 5.20
C GLU A 148 12.95 21.87 3.91
N GLN A 149 13.29 22.83 3.07
CA GLN A 149 13.88 22.62 1.75
C GLN A 149 15.00 23.62 1.50
N ASN A 150 16.01 23.15 0.78
CA ASN A 150 17.14 23.94 0.33
C ASN A 150 17.41 23.55 -1.13
N LEU A 151 16.80 24.27 -2.05
CA LEU A 151 16.94 24.06 -3.49
C LEU A 151 17.90 25.12 -4.04
N ALA A 152 18.86 24.69 -4.85
CA ALA A 152 19.69 25.63 -5.60
C ALA A 152 18.87 26.34 -6.70
N ALA A 153 19.48 27.31 -7.38
CA ALA A 153 18.88 27.86 -8.59
C ALA A 153 18.89 26.79 -9.70
N ASP A 154 17.78 26.71 -10.45
CA ASP A 154 17.54 25.68 -11.48
C ASP A 154 17.56 24.24 -10.95
N ASP A 155 17.21 24.06 -9.68
CA ASP A 155 17.19 22.76 -9.01
C ASP A 155 15.77 22.17 -8.95
N ALA A 156 15.67 20.87 -8.72
CA ALA A 156 14.41 20.16 -8.61
C ALA A 156 14.50 18.95 -7.70
N ALA A 157 13.45 18.72 -6.92
CA ALA A 157 13.38 17.59 -6.01
C ALA A 157 11.95 17.05 -5.86
N TYR A 158 11.86 15.77 -5.53
CA TYR A 158 10.63 15.18 -5.01
C TYR A 158 10.53 15.43 -3.51
N ILE A 159 9.45 16.09 -3.08
CA ILE A 159 9.23 16.48 -1.70
C ILE A 159 8.07 15.67 -1.12
N ASP A 160 8.30 15.01 0.01
CA ASP A 160 7.30 14.19 0.70
C ASP A 160 6.47 15.03 1.68
N PHE A 161 5.21 15.28 1.31
CA PHE A 161 4.20 15.87 2.18
C PHE A 161 3.32 14.79 2.80
N ARG A 162 3.29 14.67 4.12
CA ARG A 162 2.36 13.79 4.85
C ARG A 162 1.22 14.59 5.45
N PHE A 163 0.06 13.98 5.51
CA PHE A 163 -1.12 14.56 6.13
C PHE A 163 -1.44 13.81 7.40
N ASP A 164 -2.11 14.48 8.33
CA ASP A 164 -2.67 13.80 9.49
C ASP A 164 -3.59 12.65 9.03
N ALA A 165 -3.60 11.54 9.77
CA ALA A 165 -4.35 10.34 9.43
C ALA A 165 -5.87 10.60 9.32
N ALA A 166 -6.40 11.61 10.01
CA ALA A 166 -7.79 12.03 9.93
C ALA A 166 -8.12 12.84 8.66
N THR A 167 -7.12 13.26 7.88
CA THR A 167 -7.33 14.07 6.67
C THR A 167 -8.08 13.24 5.61
N PRO A 168 -9.28 13.67 5.18
CA PRO A 168 -10.08 12.91 4.22
C PRO A 168 -9.59 13.15 2.79
N LEU A 169 -8.45 12.56 2.42
CA LEU A 169 -7.83 12.77 1.09
C LEU A 169 -8.76 12.42 -0.08
N SER A 170 -9.70 11.49 0.10
CA SER A 170 -10.72 11.14 -0.91
C SER A 170 -11.67 12.28 -1.28
N ARG A 171 -11.76 13.33 -0.45
CA ARG A 171 -12.61 14.51 -0.70
C ARG A 171 -11.84 15.70 -1.27
N VAL A 172 -10.54 15.53 -1.51
CA VAL A 172 -9.69 16.62 -1.99
C VAL A 172 -9.94 16.83 -3.48
N ALA A 173 -10.30 18.06 -3.83
CA ALA A 173 -10.41 18.50 -5.21
C ALA A 173 -9.15 19.26 -5.67
N GLN A 174 -8.42 19.89 -4.75
CA GLN A 174 -7.25 20.70 -5.09
C GLN A 174 -6.18 20.62 -4.01
N PHE A 175 -4.92 20.48 -4.45
CA PHE A 175 -3.74 20.66 -3.61
C PHE A 175 -3.00 21.95 -3.97
N THR A 176 -2.61 22.73 -2.98
CA THR A 176 -1.89 23.99 -3.18
C THR A 176 -0.63 24.06 -2.31
N ILE A 177 0.52 24.37 -2.92
CA ILE A 177 1.78 24.58 -2.19
C ILE A 177 1.86 26.01 -1.68
N TYR A 178 2.23 26.13 -0.41
CA TYR A 178 2.55 27.38 0.26
C TYR A 178 4.00 27.39 0.71
N THR A 179 4.66 28.53 0.57
CA THR A 179 5.88 28.82 1.33
C THR A 179 5.43 29.34 2.69
N VAL A 180 6.04 28.81 3.74
CA VAL A 180 5.68 29.16 5.13
C VAL A 180 6.95 29.49 5.90
N GLN A 181 6.81 30.42 6.84
CA GLN A 181 7.85 30.73 7.82
C GLN A 181 7.92 29.64 8.91
#